data_AF-A0A946MIR5-F1
#
_entry.id   AF-A0A946MIR5-F1
#
_cell.length_a   1.000
_cell.length_b   1.000
_cell.length_c   1.000
_cell.angle_alpha   90.00
_cell.angle_beta   90.00
_cell.angle_gamma   90.00
#
_symmetry.space_group_name_H-M   'P 1'
#
loop_
_entity.id
_entity.type
_entity.pdbx_description
1 polymer ?
#
loop_
_entity_poly.entity_id
_entity_poly.type
_entity_poly.pdbx_seq_one_letter_code
_entity_poly.pdbx_strand_id
1 'polypeptide(L)'
;MTTQHPNIGFHSLRVYSMGRGPATQPADKLKAYMMADFDFSMDIEFLFPYINAVARKTQLYKNPPHIRFNFDHTLCVLHPDKGLASPVDDSKDARDFIVRLMAFLNDIYHRKDQIPPRYKFFSQTAITQILKLLPQTNCNECGFDTCMAFAAMLSRQQTIPGRCPHISRPVQEKAIFPIHDNDGKLLSTISLDIDNTDSVSALNSANQYIKSLEKKIRHLSHMKEGLRDEANKQLPNPLSQREIQVLQMLACGTTNLEIAQSLNISPHTVKSHINHIFNKLAVNTRAQASVWATQHHFV
;
A
#
# COMPACT_ATOMS: atom_id res chain seq x y z
N MET A 1 -34.52 -42.71 29.65
CA MET A 1 -34.29 -42.74 28.20
C MET A 1 -33.24 -41.69 27.89
N THR A 2 -32.00 -42.11 27.71
CA THR A 2 -30.86 -41.24 27.36
C THR A 2 -31.08 -40.72 25.94
N THR A 3 -31.46 -39.45 25.82
CA THR A 3 -31.53 -38.77 24.53
C THR A 3 -30.13 -38.66 23.96
N GLN A 4 -29.78 -39.54 23.03
CA GLN A 4 -28.59 -39.40 22.20
C GLN A 4 -28.77 -38.14 21.34
N HIS A 5 -28.21 -37.02 21.79
CA HIS A 5 -28.12 -35.84 20.94
C HIS A 5 -27.14 -36.14 19.80
N PRO A 6 -27.46 -35.77 18.54
CA PRO A 6 -26.58 -36.03 17.41
C PRO A 6 -25.26 -35.27 17.60
N ASN A 7 -24.13 -35.96 17.40
CA ASN A 7 -22.82 -35.33 17.36
C ASN A 7 -22.60 -34.69 15.98
N ILE A 8 -21.96 -33.52 15.96
CA ILE A 8 -21.41 -32.89 14.76
C ILE A 8 -20.29 -33.78 14.24
N GLY A 9 -20.47 -34.31 13.04
CA GLY A 9 -19.46 -35.08 12.31
C GLY A 9 -19.09 -34.41 10.99
N PHE A 10 -18.31 -35.12 10.19
CA PHE A 10 -17.97 -34.74 8.82
C PHE A 10 -18.06 -35.97 7.91
N HIS A 11 -18.41 -35.78 6.64
CA HIS A 11 -18.57 -36.90 5.69
C HIS A 11 -17.59 -36.86 4.52
N SER A 12 -16.87 -35.76 4.34
CA SER A 12 -15.81 -35.65 3.34
C SER A 12 -14.61 -34.92 3.95
N LEU A 13 -13.40 -35.34 3.58
CA LEU A 13 -12.17 -34.62 3.88
C LEU A 13 -11.27 -34.68 2.66
N ARG A 14 -10.94 -33.51 2.14
CA ARG A 14 -10.08 -33.32 0.98
C ARG A 14 -8.88 -32.51 1.45
N VAL A 15 -7.68 -33.03 1.17
CA VAL A 15 -6.43 -32.38 1.58
C VAL A 15 -5.67 -31.98 0.33
N TYR A 16 -5.39 -30.69 0.20
CA TYR A 16 -4.73 -30.13 -0.97
C TYR A 16 -3.43 -29.43 -0.57
N SER A 17 -2.41 -29.59 -1.40
CA SER A 17 -1.18 -28.80 -1.28
C SER A 17 -1.47 -27.37 -1.77
N MET A 18 -1.18 -26.38 -0.95
CA MET A 18 -1.26 -24.98 -1.36
C MET A 18 0.12 -24.50 -1.81
N GLY A 19 0.14 -23.81 -2.96
CA GLY A 19 1.32 -23.05 -3.39
C GLY A 19 1.64 -21.91 -2.40
N ARG A 20 2.85 -21.34 -2.56
CA ARG A 20 3.49 -20.35 -1.66
C ARG A 20 2.48 -19.42 -0.97
N GLY A 21 2.63 -19.28 0.35
CA GLY A 21 1.82 -18.43 1.22
C GLY A 21 1.77 -16.95 0.81
N PRO A 22 1.08 -16.07 1.57
CA PRO A 22 0.92 -14.67 1.20
C PRO A 22 2.28 -14.03 0.85
N ALA A 23 2.30 -13.20 -0.21
CA ALA A 23 3.47 -12.61 -0.87
C ALA A 23 4.38 -11.73 0.01
N THR A 24 4.21 -11.78 1.33
CA THR A 24 4.88 -10.97 2.34
C THR A 24 6.03 -11.70 3.05
N GLN A 25 6.32 -12.98 2.73
CA GLN A 25 7.45 -13.71 3.33
C GLN A 25 8.60 -13.99 2.33
N PRO A 26 9.88 -13.95 2.78
CA PRO A 26 11.04 -14.28 1.94
C PRO A 26 11.00 -15.71 1.42
N ALA A 27 11.34 -15.90 0.13
CA ALA A 27 11.17 -17.14 -0.63
C ALA A 27 11.84 -18.39 -0.02
N ASP A 28 12.93 -18.22 0.75
CA ASP A 28 13.75 -19.32 1.26
C ASP A 28 13.24 -19.99 2.56
N LYS A 29 12.15 -19.49 3.17
CA LYS A 29 11.56 -20.06 4.40
C LYS A 29 10.13 -20.60 4.23
N LEU A 30 9.56 -20.57 3.03
CA LEU A 30 8.20 -21.04 2.78
C LEU A 30 8.19 -22.57 2.64
N LYS A 31 7.95 -23.29 3.76
CA LYS A 31 7.53 -24.70 3.69
C LYS A 31 6.19 -24.77 2.94
N ALA A 32 6.07 -25.72 2.02
CA ALA A 32 4.78 -26.11 1.48
C ALA A 32 3.89 -26.53 2.66
N TYR A 33 2.70 -25.96 2.73
CA TYR A 33 1.70 -26.31 3.74
C TYR A 33 0.45 -26.80 3.03
N MET A 34 -0.30 -27.66 3.70
CA MET A 34 -1.53 -28.20 3.16
C MET A 34 -2.74 -27.46 3.72
N MET A 35 -3.87 -27.69 3.08
CA MET A 35 -5.19 -27.19 3.47
C MET A 35 -6.15 -28.36 3.56
N ALA A 36 -6.90 -28.41 4.65
CA ALA A 36 -7.97 -29.37 4.87
C ALA A 36 -9.32 -28.71 4.55
N ASP A 37 -10.07 -29.31 3.64
CA ASP A 37 -11.42 -28.91 3.22
C ASP A 37 -12.38 -30.07 3.53
N PHE A 38 -13.45 -29.80 4.26
CA PHE A 38 -14.34 -30.84 4.77
C PHE A 38 -15.80 -30.38 4.82
N ASP A 39 -16.73 -31.32 4.64
CA ASP A 39 -18.17 -31.07 4.69
C ASP A 39 -18.75 -31.63 6.00
N PHE A 40 -19.54 -30.82 6.71
CA PHE A 40 -20.19 -31.20 7.97
C PHE A 40 -21.36 -32.17 7.74
N SER A 41 -21.63 -33.03 8.71
CA SER A 41 -22.79 -33.93 8.68
C SER A 41 -24.13 -33.23 8.92
N MET A 42 -24.11 -31.96 9.33
CA MET A 42 -25.28 -31.14 9.59
C MET A 42 -24.94 -29.65 9.46
N ASP A 43 -25.97 -28.82 9.33
CA ASP A 43 -25.82 -27.36 9.43
C ASP A 43 -25.38 -26.98 10.85
N ILE A 44 -24.28 -26.23 10.97
CA ILE A 44 -23.72 -25.77 12.24
C ILE A 44 -23.81 -24.25 12.47
N GLU A 45 -24.56 -23.50 11.66
CA GLU A 45 -24.66 -22.03 11.78
C GLU A 45 -25.11 -21.61 13.18
N PHE A 46 -26.06 -22.37 13.75
CA PHE A 46 -26.59 -22.13 15.09
C PHE A 46 -25.50 -22.17 16.19
N LEU A 47 -24.36 -22.83 15.93
CA LEU A 47 -23.26 -22.95 16.88
C LEU A 47 -22.31 -21.74 16.85
N PHE A 48 -22.35 -20.92 15.79
CA PHE A 48 -21.39 -19.83 15.59
C PHE A 48 -21.33 -18.80 16.74
N PRO A 49 -22.45 -18.35 17.33
CA PRO A 49 -22.40 -17.41 18.46
C PRO A 49 -21.71 -17.99 19.70
N TYR A 50 -21.81 -19.30 19.90
CA TYR A 50 -21.17 -20.02 21.02
C TYR A 50 -19.68 -20.22 20.76
N ILE A 51 -19.30 -20.58 19.52
CA ILE A 51 -17.89 -20.62 19.10
C ILE A 51 -17.25 -19.23 19.28
N ASN A 52 -17.96 -18.16 18.92
CA ASN A 52 -17.50 -16.78 19.08
C ASN A 52 -17.31 -16.35 20.56
N ALA A 53 -17.96 -17.05 21.50
CA ALA A 53 -17.81 -16.83 22.93
C ALA A 53 -16.60 -17.58 23.52
N VAL A 54 -16.26 -18.76 22.97
CA VAL A 54 -15.25 -19.67 23.56
C VAL A 54 -13.90 -19.58 22.85
N ALA A 55 -13.87 -19.51 21.52
CA ALA A 55 -12.64 -19.59 20.75
C ALA A 55 -11.83 -18.27 20.78
N ARG A 56 -10.52 -18.37 20.51
CA ARG A 56 -9.62 -17.21 20.48
C ARG A 56 -9.55 -16.60 19.08
N LYS A 57 -9.34 -15.28 19.01
CA LYS A 57 -9.20 -14.50 17.76
C LYS A 57 -10.38 -14.74 16.79
N THR A 58 -11.60 -14.78 17.33
CA THR A 58 -12.81 -15.05 16.57
C THR A 58 -13.30 -13.84 15.77
N GLN A 59 -13.84 -14.10 14.58
CA GLN A 59 -14.52 -13.14 13.73
C GLN A 59 -15.78 -13.81 13.16
N LEU A 60 -16.95 -13.33 13.57
CA LEU A 60 -18.25 -13.84 13.13
C LEU A 60 -18.81 -12.97 12.01
N TYR A 61 -19.16 -13.55 10.85
CA TYR A 61 -19.65 -12.82 9.69
C TYR A 61 -21.11 -13.12 9.43
N LYS A 62 -21.85 -12.13 8.93
CA LYS A 62 -23.29 -12.24 8.68
C LYS A 62 -23.63 -12.68 7.24
N ASN A 63 -22.87 -12.20 6.24
CA ASN A 63 -23.20 -12.39 4.82
C ASN A 63 -21.93 -12.63 3.96
N PRO A 64 -21.69 -13.87 3.47
CA PRO A 64 -22.37 -15.11 3.85
C PRO A 64 -22.05 -15.47 5.32
N PRO A 65 -22.93 -16.22 6.02
CA PRO A 65 -22.69 -16.61 7.40
C PRO A 65 -21.45 -17.51 7.47
N HIS A 66 -20.47 -17.09 8.26
CA HIS A 66 -19.30 -17.90 8.57
C HIS A 66 -18.59 -17.39 9.82
N ILE A 67 -17.79 -18.25 10.44
CA ILE A 67 -16.94 -17.86 11.56
C ILE A 67 -15.48 -18.21 11.26
N ARG A 68 -14.59 -17.28 11.57
CA ARG A 68 -13.13 -17.46 11.49
C ARG A 68 -12.55 -17.44 12.89
N PHE A 69 -11.66 -18.37 13.21
CA PHE A 69 -10.98 -18.43 14.51
C PHE A 69 -9.72 -19.27 14.42
N ASN A 70 -8.83 -19.15 15.40
CA ASN A 70 -7.66 -20.00 15.49
C ASN A 70 -7.92 -21.17 16.46
N PHE A 71 -7.58 -22.38 16.04
CA PHE A 71 -7.63 -23.61 16.83
C PHE A 71 -6.32 -24.36 16.64
N ASP A 72 -5.62 -24.73 17.72
CA ASP A 72 -4.30 -25.38 17.68
C ASP A 72 -3.30 -24.72 16.71
N HIS A 73 -3.26 -23.37 16.68
CA HIS A 73 -2.42 -22.57 15.76
C HIS A 73 -2.81 -22.61 14.28
N THR A 74 -3.82 -23.38 13.90
CA THR A 74 -4.41 -23.43 12.55
C THR A 74 -5.59 -22.46 12.45
N LEU A 75 -5.69 -21.74 11.33
CA LEU A 75 -6.86 -20.90 11.05
C LEU A 75 -8.00 -21.77 10.54
N CYS A 76 -9.14 -21.72 11.23
CA CYS A 76 -10.38 -22.35 10.83
C CYS A 76 -11.34 -21.32 10.23
N VAL A 77 -11.97 -21.68 9.12
CA VAL A 77 -13.08 -20.95 8.51
C VAL A 77 -14.25 -21.92 8.39
N LEU A 78 -15.33 -21.69 9.14
CA LEU A 78 -16.50 -22.55 9.16
C LEU A 78 -17.70 -21.83 8.53
N HIS A 79 -18.29 -22.46 7.53
CA HIS A 79 -19.60 -22.16 6.95
C HIS A 79 -20.64 -23.12 7.54
N PRO A 80 -21.95 -22.92 7.27
CA PRO A 80 -23.00 -23.76 7.84
C PRO A 80 -22.79 -25.25 7.53
N ASP A 81 -22.36 -25.57 6.31
CA ASP A 81 -22.27 -26.92 5.76
C ASP A 81 -20.84 -27.43 5.53
N LYS A 82 -19.83 -26.55 5.59
CA LYS A 82 -18.43 -26.89 5.29
C LYS A 82 -17.42 -26.13 6.14
N GLY A 83 -16.22 -26.67 6.25
CA GLY A 83 -15.11 -26.06 6.95
C GLY A 83 -13.82 -26.14 6.17
N LEU A 84 -12.94 -25.18 6.48
CA LEU A 84 -11.60 -25.09 5.92
C LEU A 84 -10.61 -24.82 7.04
N ALA A 85 -9.50 -25.56 7.04
CA ALA A 85 -8.43 -25.41 8.02
C ALA A 85 -7.05 -25.31 7.33
N SER A 86 -6.29 -24.27 7.67
CA SER A 86 -4.93 -24.07 7.14
C SER A 86 -4.09 -23.17 8.07
N PRO A 87 -2.77 -23.38 8.18
CA PRO A 87 -2.00 -24.48 7.60
C PRO A 87 -2.18 -25.80 8.37
N VAL A 88 -2.02 -26.93 7.66
CA VAL A 88 -1.80 -28.28 8.22
C VAL A 88 -0.57 -28.88 7.55
N ASP A 89 0.17 -29.74 8.27
CA ASP A 89 1.49 -30.19 7.83
C ASP A 89 1.39 -31.26 6.72
N ASP A 90 0.54 -32.26 6.92
CA ASP A 90 0.32 -33.36 5.98
C ASP A 90 -1.10 -33.94 6.05
N SER A 91 -1.40 -34.94 5.20
CA SER A 91 -2.72 -35.59 5.16
C SER A 91 -3.09 -36.36 6.44
N LYS A 92 -2.11 -36.76 7.25
CA LYS A 92 -2.35 -37.43 8.54
C LYS A 92 -2.66 -36.37 9.60
N ASP A 93 -1.84 -35.32 9.68
CA ASP A 93 -2.08 -34.16 10.55
C ASP A 93 -3.45 -33.54 10.28
N ALA A 94 -3.84 -33.40 9.01
CA ALA A 94 -5.17 -32.96 8.63
C ALA A 94 -6.28 -33.81 9.24
N ARG A 95 -6.17 -35.15 9.22
CA ARG A 95 -7.17 -36.04 9.83
C ARG A 95 -7.20 -35.90 11.34
N ASP A 96 -6.03 -35.92 11.98
CA ASP A 96 -5.91 -35.81 13.43
C ASP A 96 -6.43 -34.45 13.92
N PHE A 97 -6.16 -33.38 13.18
CA PHE A 97 -6.66 -32.03 13.41
C PHE A 97 -8.18 -31.98 13.34
N ILE A 98 -8.79 -32.54 12.29
CA ILE A 98 -10.26 -32.54 12.14
C ILE A 98 -10.92 -33.33 13.27
N VAL A 99 -10.35 -34.45 13.71
CA VAL A 99 -10.87 -35.19 14.88
C VAL A 99 -10.88 -34.31 16.14
N ARG A 100 -9.79 -33.57 16.41
CA ARG A 100 -9.73 -32.62 17.54
C ARG A 100 -10.71 -31.46 17.38
N LEU A 101 -10.84 -30.91 16.17
CA LEU A 101 -11.79 -29.84 15.87
C LEU A 101 -13.23 -30.29 16.11
N MET A 102 -13.60 -31.50 15.66
CA MET A 102 -14.93 -32.05 15.90
C MET A 102 -15.19 -32.30 17.38
N ALA A 103 -14.19 -32.79 18.12
CA ALA A 103 -14.32 -32.93 19.58
C ALA A 103 -14.58 -31.58 20.26
N PHE A 104 -13.86 -30.52 19.84
CA PHE A 104 -14.06 -29.15 20.33
C PHE A 104 -15.45 -28.61 19.99
N LEU A 105 -15.92 -28.78 18.75
CA LEU A 105 -17.25 -28.33 18.34
C LEU A 105 -18.36 -29.09 19.08
N ASN A 106 -18.20 -30.40 19.26
CA ASN A 106 -19.15 -31.22 20.02
C ASN A 106 -19.19 -30.85 21.50
N ASP A 107 -18.04 -30.56 22.12
CA ASP A 107 -17.98 -30.05 23.49
C ASP A 107 -18.79 -28.74 23.62
N ILE A 108 -18.61 -27.79 22.69
CA ILE A 108 -19.42 -26.56 22.65
C ILE A 108 -20.90 -26.88 22.45
N TYR A 109 -21.24 -27.78 21.52
CA TYR A 109 -22.63 -28.17 21.22
C TYR A 109 -23.36 -28.73 22.45
N HIS A 110 -22.70 -29.61 23.22
CA HIS A 110 -23.28 -30.24 24.41
C HIS A 110 -23.42 -29.29 25.59
N ARG A 111 -22.55 -28.27 25.70
CA ARG A 111 -22.61 -27.27 26.78
C ARG A 111 -23.09 -25.88 26.34
N LYS A 112 -23.65 -25.75 25.12
CA LYS A 112 -24.11 -24.46 24.56
C LYS A 112 -25.09 -23.73 25.49
N ASP A 113 -25.93 -24.48 26.21
CA ASP A 113 -26.93 -23.94 27.13
C ASP A 113 -26.31 -23.31 28.40
N GLN A 114 -25.01 -23.56 28.63
CA GLN A 114 -24.20 -22.97 29.71
C GLN A 114 -23.30 -21.84 29.20
N ILE A 115 -23.21 -21.64 27.88
CA ILE A 115 -22.35 -20.64 27.26
C ILE A 115 -23.23 -19.45 26.84
N PRO A 116 -23.03 -18.24 27.38
CA PRO A 116 -23.74 -17.06 26.89
C PRO A 116 -23.32 -16.77 25.43
N PRO A 117 -24.24 -16.80 24.45
CA PRO A 117 -23.90 -16.63 23.04
C PRO A 117 -23.40 -15.22 22.74
N ARG A 118 -22.38 -15.09 21.89
CA ARG A 118 -21.79 -13.81 21.51
C ARG A 118 -22.13 -13.43 20.07
N TYR A 119 -23.12 -12.57 19.90
CA TYR A 119 -23.57 -12.04 18.59
C TYR A 119 -22.79 -10.80 18.11
N LYS A 120 -21.50 -10.69 18.46
CA LYS A 120 -20.65 -9.60 17.94
C LYS A 120 -20.15 -9.98 16.55
N PHE A 121 -20.85 -9.51 15.52
CA PHE A 121 -20.43 -9.68 14.14
C PHE A 121 -19.21 -8.79 13.84
N PHE A 122 -18.27 -9.33 13.08
CA PHE A 122 -17.22 -8.58 12.42
C PHE A 122 -17.87 -7.68 11.36
N SER A 123 -18.11 -6.43 11.73
CA SER A 123 -18.42 -5.38 10.77
C SER A 123 -17.11 -4.76 10.33
N GLN A 124 -16.69 -5.09 9.11
CA GLN A 124 -15.80 -4.19 8.39
C GLN A 124 -16.50 -2.83 8.32
N THR A 125 -15.80 -1.72 8.66
CA THR A 125 -16.41 -0.39 8.56
C THR A 125 -17.02 -0.26 7.17
N ALA A 126 -18.33 -0.04 7.11
CA ALA A 126 -19.06 -0.08 5.86
C ALA A 126 -18.35 0.84 4.88
N ILE A 127 -18.06 0.32 3.69
CA ILE A 127 -17.30 1.04 2.66
C ILE A 127 -17.98 2.39 2.36
N THR A 128 -19.31 2.42 2.39
CA THR A 128 -20.14 3.64 2.26
C THR A 128 -19.92 4.64 3.40
N GLN A 129 -19.71 4.16 4.62
CA GLN A 129 -19.47 5.00 5.78
C GLN A 129 -18.06 5.58 5.77
N ILE A 130 -17.06 4.82 5.29
CA ILE A 130 -15.73 5.37 5.00
C ILE A 130 -15.84 6.39 3.87
N LEU A 131 -16.54 6.07 2.78
CA LEU A 131 -16.68 6.96 1.62
C LEU A 131 -17.27 8.33 2.01
N LYS A 132 -18.27 8.36 2.91
CA LYS A 132 -18.86 9.60 3.43
C LYS A 132 -17.86 10.52 4.13
N LEU A 133 -16.77 9.95 4.66
CA LEU A 133 -15.69 10.68 5.33
C LEU A 133 -14.58 11.09 4.35
N LEU A 134 -14.61 10.59 3.10
CA LEU A 134 -13.65 10.96 2.07
C LEU A 134 -14.07 12.24 1.34
N PRO A 135 -13.12 12.95 0.71
CA PRO A 135 -13.40 14.11 -0.14
C PRO A 135 -14.28 13.80 -1.36
N GLN A 136 -14.39 12.52 -1.76
CA GLN A 136 -15.23 12.05 -2.87
C GLN A 136 -14.94 12.72 -4.24
N THR A 137 -13.72 13.22 -4.44
CA THR A 137 -13.31 13.90 -5.69
C THR A 137 -12.94 12.94 -6.82
N ASN A 138 -12.66 11.67 -6.52
CA ASN A 138 -12.11 10.68 -7.47
C ASN A 138 -10.85 11.18 -8.22
N CYS A 139 -10.02 12.01 -7.59
CA CYS A 139 -8.84 12.64 -8.20
C CYS A 139 -7.74 11.67 -8.68
N ASN A 140 -7.76 10.40 -8.25
CA ASN A 140 -6.72 9.39 -8.51
C ASN A 140 -5.30 9.72 -7.96
N GLU A 141 -5.11 10.83 -7.26
CA GLU A 141 -3.78 11.23 -6.75
C GLU A 141 -3.23 10.28 -5.66
N CYS A 142 -4.08 9.46 -5.04
CA CYS A 142 -3.68 8.45 -4.06
C CYS A 142 -3.33 7.08 -4.66
N GLY A 143 -3.40 6.95 -6.00
CA GLY A 143 -3.14 5.72 -6.75
C GLY A 143 -4.32 4.75 -6.80
N PHE A 144 -5.55 5.25 -6.61
CA PHE A 144 -6.78 4.47 -6.73
C PHE A 144 -7.76 5.20 -7.65
N ASP A 145 -8.33 4.46 -8.60
CA ASP A 145 -9.21 5.01 -9.65
C ASP A 145 -10.44 5.76 -9.12
N THR A 146 -10.92 5.38 -7.94
CA THR A 146 -12.05 6.05 -7.28
C THR A 146 -11.85 6.14 -5.78
N CYS A 147 -12.48 7.15 -5.15
CA CYS A 147 -12.61 7.22 -3.70
C CYS A 147 -13.34 5.99 -3.14
N MET A 148 -14.21 5.34 -3.93
CA MET A 148 -14.86 4.09 -3.55
C MET A 148 -13.87 2.92 -3.48
N ALA A 149 -12.98 2.79 -4.46
CA ALA A 149 -11.90 1.80 -4.44
C ALA A 149 -10.95 2.05 -3.25
N PHE A 150 -10.60 3.31 -2.99
CA PHE A 150 -9.81 3.68 -1.83
C PHE A 150 -10.51 3.34 -0.50
N ALA A 151 -11.80 3.66 -0.37
CA ALA A 151 -12.62 3.32 0.81
C ALA A 151 -12.69 1.80 1.03
N ALA A 152 -12.77 1.01 -0.05
CA ALA A 152 -12.76 -0.46 0.04
C ALA A 152 -11.42 -0.98 0.59
N MET A 153 -10.29 -0.41 0.16
CA MET A 153 -8.97 -0.78 0.67
C MET A 153 -8.77 -0.35 2.12
N LEU A 154 -9.30 0.82 2.51
CA LEU A 154 -9.32 1.27 3.91
C LEU A 154 -10.13 0.33 4.80
N SER A 155 -11.33 -0.06 4.34
CA SER A 155 -12.18 -1.04 5.03
C SER A 155 -11.42 -2.36 5.24
N ARG A 156 -10.63 -2.78 4.26
CA ARG A 156 -9.77 -3.99 4.29
C ARG A 156 -8.47 -3.82 5.06
N GLN A 157 -8.18 -2.65 5.61
CA GLN A 157 -6.91 -2.33 6.27
C GLN A 157 -5.69 -2.62 5.37
N GLN A 158 -5.88 -2.57 4.05
CA GLN A 158 -4.83 -2.77 3.04
C GLN A 158 -4.17 -1.44 2.65
N THR A 159 -4.65 -0.32 3.19
CA THR A 159 -4.08 1.01 3.04
C THR A 159 -4.40 1.85 4.29
N ILE A 160 -3.76 3.02 4.41
CA ILE A 160 -3.96 3.97 5.52
C ILE A 160 -4.63 5.26 5.04
N PRO A 161 -5.39 5.98 5.90
CA PRO A 161 -6.08 7.22 5.51
C PRO A 161 -5.14 8.29 4.96
N GLY A 162 -3.94 8.41 5.53
CA GLY A 162 -2.92 9.38 5.12
C GLY A 162 -2.36 9.20 3.71
N ARG A 163 -2.74 8.13 2.99
CA ARG A 163 -2.39 7.94 1.58
C ARG A 163 -3.21 8.86 0.64
N CYS A 164 -4.36 9.37 1.10
CA CYS A 164 -5.10 10.37 0.34
C CYS A 164 -4.55 11.77 0.63
N PRO A 165 -4.04 12.51 -0.38
CA PRO A 165 -3.45 13.84 -0.16
C PRO A 165 -4.48 14.90 0.27
N HIS A 166 -5.77 14.61 0.09
CA HIS A 166 -6.87 15.50 0.43
C HIS A 166 -7.56 15.14 1.76
N ILE A 167 -7.11 14.09 2.45
CA ILE A 167 -7.55 13.83 3.82
C ILE A 167 -6.64 14.59 4.77
N SER A 168 -7.26 15.43 5.60
CA SER A 168 -6.54 16.11 6.67
C SER A 168 -6.02 15.08 7.68
N ARG A 169 -4.84 15.34 8.24
CA ARG A 169 -4.31 14.51 9.32
C ARG A 169 -5.29 14.47 10.50
N PRO A 170 -5.32 13.35 11.24
CA PRO A 170 -6.15 13.26 12.44
C PRO A 170 -5.82 14.40 13.41
N VAL A 171 -6.87 15.07 13.89
CA VAL A 171 -6.77 16.14 14.91
C VAL A 171 -6.27 15.57 16.23
N GLN A 172 -6.62 14.31 16.52
CA GLN A 172 -6.18 13.57 17.70
C GLN A 172 -5.70 12.19 17.28
N GLU A 173 -4.50 11.78 17.69
CA GLU A 173 -3.95 10.44 17.50
C GLU A 173 -3.91 9.67 18.80
N LYS A 174 -4.30 8.40 18.77
CA LYS A 174 -4.19 7.50 19.92
C LYS A 174 -2.98 6.60 19.75
N ALA A 175 -1.93 6.87 20.50
CA ALA A 175 -0.73 6.05 20.52
C ALA A 175 -0.89 4.92 21.56
N ILE A 176 -0.68 3.68 21.14
CA ILE A 176 -0.76 2.50 22.03
C ILE A 176 0.64 1.93 22.21
N PHE A 177 1.15 1.96 23.43
CA PHE A 177 2.46 1.47 23.81
C PHE A 177 2.36 0.11 24.48
N PRO A 178 2.92 -0.95 23.88
CA PRO A 178 2.99 -2.25 24.53
C PRO A 178 4.04 -2.25 25.64
N ILE A 179 3.66 -2.74 26.82
CA ILE A 179 4.57 -3.03 27.93
C ILE A 179 4.88 -4.52 27.86
N HIS A 180 6.16 -4.85 27.74
CA HIS A 180 6.65 -6.21 27.76
C HIS A 180 7.32 -6.52 29.10
N ASP A 181 7.37 -7.79 29.49
CA ASP A 181 8.27 -8.25 30.55
C ASP A 181 9.72 -8.39 30.03
N ASN A 182 10.63 -8.78 30.92
CA ASN A 182 12.05 -8.99 30.60
C ASN A 182 12.29 -10.10 29.56
N ASP A 183 11.31 -10.97 29.35
CA ASP A 183 11.35 -12.06 28.37
C ASP A 183 10.68 -11.68 27.03
N GLY A 184 10.25 -10.41 26.88
CA GLY A 184 9.63 -9.89 25.66
C GLY A 184 8.15 -10.26 25.48
N LYS A 185 7.50 -10.81 26.51
CA LYS A 185 6.08 -11.14 26.48
C LYS A 185 5.25 -9.92 26.89
N LEU A 186 4.20 -9.63 26.10
CA LEU A 186 3.30 -8.50 26.33
C LEU A 186 2.56 -8.65 27.68
N LEU A 187 2.82 -7.73 28.62
CA LEU A 187 2.16 -7.64 29.93
C LEU A 187 0.89 -6.78 29.87
N SER A 188 0.97 -5.59 29.26
CA SER A 188 -0.13 -4.64 29.20
C SER A 188 0.07 -3.62 28.09
N THR A 189 -0.88 -2.72 27.88
CA THR A 189 -0.75 -1.60 26.95
C THR A 189 -1.11 -0.28 27.63
N ILE A 190 -0.37 0.78 27.32
CA ILE A 190 -0.71 2.16 27.68
C ILE A 190 -1.27 2.83 26.44
N SER A 191 -2.38 3.54 26.55
CA SER A 191 -2.89 4.40 25.47
C SER A 191 -2.73 5.86 25.85
N LEU A 192 -2.15 6.67 24.96
CA LEU A 192 -2.04 8.11 25.09
C LEU A 192 -2.79 8.77 23.93
N ASP A 193 -3.65 9.75 24.26
CA ASP A 193 -4.30 10.59 23.26
C ASP A 193 -3.44 11.85 23.03
N ILE A 194 -3.00 12.05 21.80
CA ILE A 194 -2.10 13.12 21.36
C ILE A 194 -2.91 14.12 20.55
N ASP A 195 -2.96 15.38 21.01
CA ASP A 195 -3.58 16.47 20.27
C ASP A 195 -2.58 17.04 19.25
N ASN A 196 -2.98 17.07 17.97
CA ASN A 196 -2.14 17.47 16.85
C ASN A 196 -2.61 18.79 16.20
N THR A 197 -3.58 19.49 16.79
CA THR A 197 -4.15 20.75 16.27
C THR A 197 -3.07 21.77 15.87
N ASP A 198 -2.10 22.03 16.75
CA ASP A 198 -1.01 22.98 16.49
C ASP A 198 -0.06 22.52 15.37
N SER A 199 0.21 21.22 15.29
CA SER A 199 1.07 20.64 14.24
C SER A 199 0.44 20.73 12.85
N VAL A 200 -0.88 20.53 12.76
CA VAL A 200 -1.62 20.60 11.49
C VAL A 200 -1.66 22.03 10.93
N SER A 201 -1.83 23.03 11.79
CA SER A 201 -1.87 24.43 11.36
C SER A 201 -0.53 24.90 10.78
N ALA A 202 0.59 24.57 11.44
CA ALA A 202 1.94 24.91 10.98
C ALA A 202 2.28 24.26 9.62
N LEU A 203 1.92 22.99 9.42
CA LEU A 203 2.12 22.27 8.16
C LEU A 203 1.33 22.88 7.00
N ASN A 204 0.10 23.32 7.24
CA ASN A 204 -0.73 23.94 6.22
C ASN A 204 -0.13 25.28 5.75
N SER A 205 0.37 26.11 6.67
CA SER A 205 1.06 27.35 6.33
C SER A 205 2.32 27.09 5.50
N ALA A 206 3.12 26.08 5.85
CA ALA A 206 4.30 25.69 5.09
C ALA A 206 3.95 25.23 3.66
N ASN A 207 2.90 24.39 3.51
CA ASN A 207 2.43 23.93 2.20
C ASN A 207 1.94 25.07 1.30
N GLN A 208 1.25 26.06 1.88
CA GLN A 208 0.79 27.24 1.14
C GLN A 208 1.97 28.08 0.65
N TYR A 209 3.01 28.22 1.48
CA TYR A 209 4.24 28.91 1.09
C TYR A 209 4.96 28.18 -0.05
N ILE A 210 5.11 26.85 0.02
CA ILE A 210 5.73 26.03 -1.03
C ILE A 210 5.00 26.22 -2.37
N LYS A 211 3.66 26.12 -2.40
CA LYS A 211 2.87 26.35 -3.62
C LYS A 211 3.12 27.75 -4.22
N SER A 212 3.28 28.76 -3.37
CA SER A 212 3.58 30.12 -3.82
C SER A 212 4.96 30.23 -4.47
N LEU A 213 5.96 29.54 -3.93
CA LEU A 213 7.33 29.49 -4.48
C LEU A 213 7.37 28.75 -5.81
N GLU A 214 6.70 27.60 -5.92
CA GLU A 214 6.60 26.85 -7.17
C GLU A 214 6.00 27.70 -8.30
N LYS A 215 4.98 28.50 -7.99
CA LYS A 215 4.38 29.42 -8.97
C LYS A 215 5.38 30.48 -9.44
N LYS A 216 6.17 31.05 -8.52
CA LYS A 216 7.23 32.01 -8.85
C LYS A 216 8.32 31.38 -9.71
N ILE A 217 8.77 30.18 -9.37
CA ILE A 217 9.78 29.44 -10.15
C ILE A 217 9.28 29.19 -11.58
N ARG A 218 8.05 28.69 -11.74
CA ARG A 218 7.45 28.50 -13.08
C ARG A 218 7.42 29.80 -13.89
N HIS A 219 7.05 30.91 -13.26
CA HIS A 219 7.02 32.20 -13.93
C HIS A 219 8.42 32.64 -14.38
N LEU A 220 9.43 32.51 -13.52
CA LEU A 220 10.82 32.83 -13.85
C LEU A 220 11.37 31.94 -14.98
N SER A 221 11.05 30.64 -14.97
CA SER A 221 11.45 29.73 -16.05
C SER A 221 10.84 30.14 -17.40
N HIS A 222 9.55 30.47 -17.44
CA HIS A 222 8.92 30.95 -18.68
C HIS A 222 9.47 32.30 -19.16
N MET A 223 9.77 33.23 -18.25
CA MET A 223 10.42 34.49 -18.63
C MET A 223 11.80 34.25 -19.25
N LYS A 224 12.58 33.33 -18.66
CA LYS A 224 13.91 32.96 -19.17
C LYS A 224 13.85 32.30 -20.55
N GLU A 225 12.88 31.42 -20.78
CA GLU A 225 12.64 30.81 -22.10
C GLU A 225 12.30 31.87 -23.15
N GLY A 226 11.45 32.85 -22.81
CA GLY A 226 11.12 33.97 -23.70
C GLY A 226 12.35 34.78 -24.12
N LEU A 227 13.19 35.16 -23.16
CA LEU A 227 14.45 35.90 -23.40
C LEU A 227 15.42 35.11 -24.30
N ARG A 228 15.54 33.80 -24.06
CA ARG A 228 16.38 32.92 -24.87
C ARG A 228 15.87 32.83 -26.31
N ASP A 229 14.55 32.66 -26.48
CA ASP A 229 13.94 32.51 -27.80
C ASP A 229 14.02 33.80 -28.60
N GLU A 230 13.91 34.96 -27.96
CA GLU A 230 14.18 36.27 -28.57
C GLU A 230 15.64 36.42 -29.00
N ALA A 231 16.60 36.09 -28.12
CA ALA A 231 18.02 36.13 -28.46
C ALA A 231 18.37 35.20 -29.62
N ASN A 232 17.78 34.00 -29.68
CA ASN A 232 18.00 33.05 -30.78
C ASN A 232 17.44 33.56 -32.12
N LYS A 233 16.31 34.28 -32.10
CA LYS A 233 15.71 34.89 -33.30
C LYS A 233 16.51 36.07 -33.85
N GLN A 234 17.26 36.76 -33.00
CA GLN A 234 18.12 37.88 -33.41
C GLN A 234 19.43 37.42 -34.07
N LEU A 235 19.78 36.13 -33.97
CA LEU A 235 20.93 35.59 -34.68
C LEU A 235 20.67 35.57 -36.21
N PRO A 236 21.67 35.91 -37.03
CA PRO A 236 21.57 35.79 -38.49
C PRO A 236 21.17 34.38 -38.94
N ASN A 237 21.64 33.36 -38.22
CA ASN A 237 21.24 31.98 -38.37
C ASN A 237 20.89 31.39 -37.00
N PRO A 238 19.60 31.21 -36.68
CA PRO A 238 19.17 30.65 -35.42
C PRO A 238 19.79 29.28 -35.11
N LEU A 239 20.07 29.05 -33.84
CA LEU A 239 20.47 27.75 -33.33
C LEU A 239 19.26 26.80 -33.38
N SER A 240 19.51 25.58 -33.83
CA SER A 240 18.58 24.45 -33.71
C SER A 240 18.43 24.03 -32.25
N GLN A 241 17.33 23.34 -31.92
CA GLN A 241 17.11 22.78 -30.58
C GLN A 241 18.31 21.95 -30.09
N ARG A 242 18.97 21.24 -31.01
CA ARG A 242 20.13 20.42 -30.68
C ARG A 242 21.37 21.25 -30.36
N GLU A 243 21.61 22.31 -31.13
CA GLU A 243 22.71 23.24 -30.89
C GLU A 243 22.50 24.02 -29.59
N ILE A 244 21.26 24.36 -29.24
CA ILE A 244 20.91 24.97 -27.94
C ILE A 244 21.30 24.04 -26.80
N GLN A 245 20.87 22.77 -26.83
CA GLN A 245 21.23 21.78 -25.81
C GLN A 245 22.76 21.64 -25.65
N VAL A 246 23.48 21.56 -26.77
CA VAL A 246 24.95 21.48 -26.76
C VAL A 246 25.58 22.75 -26.18
N LEU A 247 25.09 23.94 -26.55
CA LEU A 247 25.56 25.23 -26.04
C LEU A 247 25.34 25.38 -24.53
N GLN A 248 24.18 24.96 -24.02
CA GLN A 248 23.85 25.00 -22.59
C GLN A 248 24.80 24.13 -21.77
N MET A 249 24.97 22.87 -22.17
CA MET A 249 25.91 21.96 -21.52
C MET A 249 27.35 22.48 -21.62
N LEU A 250 27.73 22.99 -22.80
CA LEU A 250 29.05 23.58 -23.04
C LEU A 250 29.34 24.73 -22.06
N ALA A 251 28.36 25.60 -21.85
CA ALA A 251 28.44 26.75 -20.97
C ALA A 251 28.43 26.37 -19.48
N CYS A 252 27.81 25.24 -19.11
CA CYS A 252 27.95 24.62 -17.78
C CYS A 252 29.32 23.94 -17.54
N GLY A 253 30.23 23.95 -18.52
CA GLY A 253 31.58 23.41 -18.38
C GLY A 253 31.73 21.91 -18.68
N THR A 254 30.69 21.22 -19.13
CA THR A 254 30.74 19.76 -19.37
C THR A 254 31.62 19.40 -20.57
N THR A 255 32.41 18.35 -20.47
CA THR A 255 33.33 17.93 -21.54
C THR A 255 32.58 17.40 -22.77
N ASN A 256 33.23 17.36 -23.94
CA ASN A 256 32.58 16.85 -25.16
C ASN A 256 32.15 15.37 -25.02
N LEU A 257 32.84 14.60 -24.18
CA LEU A 257 32.51 13.21 -23.89
C LEU A 257 31.23 13.12 -23.03
N GLU A 258 31.11 13.97 -22.00
CA GLU A 258 29.90 14.06 -21.17
C GLU A 258 28.71 14.53 -22.00
N ILE A 259 28.90 15.56 -22.84
CA ILE A 259 27.85 16.03 -23.77
C ILE A 259 27.40 14.89 -24.68
N ALA A 260 28.33 14.13 -25.25
CA ALA A 260 28.03 12.99 -26.11
C ALA A 260 27.20 11.93 -25.39
N GLN A 261 27.56 11.62 -24.14
CA GLN A 261 26.85 10.65 -23.30
C GLN A 261 25.44 11.12 -22.92
N SER A 262 25.29 12.34 -22.40
CA SER A 262 23.97 12.87 -21.98
C SER A 262 23.01 12.99 -23.16
N LEU A 263 23.54 13.26 -24.35
CA LEU A 263 22.76 13.49 -25.55
C LEU A 263 22.65 12.23 -26.43
N ASN A 264 23.27 11.11 -26.06
CA ASN A 264 23.32 9.85 -26.81
C ASN A 264 23.75 10.01 -28.28
N ILE A 265 24.86 10.72 -28.51
CA ILE A 265 25.47 10.94 -29.83
C ILE A 265 26.98 10.72 -29.77
N SER A 266 27.64 10.59 -30.92
CA SER A 266 29.10 10.42 -30.92
C SER A 266 29.84 11.71 -30.49
N PRO A 267 31.02 11.62 -29.84
CA PRO A 267 31.86 12.80 -29.56
C PRO A 267 32.25 13.58 -30.82
N HIS A 268 32.34 12.90 -31.97
CA HIS A 268 32.56 13.53 -33.26
C HIS A 268 31.36 14.41 -33.67
N THR A 269 30.14 13.93 -33.48
CA THR A 269 28.91 14.69 -33.71
C THR A 269 28.84 15.93 -32.80
N VAL A 270 29.24 15.81 -31.53
CA VAL A 270 29.34 16.95 -30.61
C VAL A 270 30.33 18.00 -31.12
N LYS A 271 31.53 17.60 -31.57
CA LYS A 271 32.50 18.53 -32.18
C LYS A 271 31.92 19.26 -33.38
N SER A 272 31.18 18.55 -34.24
CA SER A 272 30.50 19.15 -35.39
C SER A 272 29.46 20.19 -34.96
N HIS A 273 28.60 19.87 -33.98
CA HIS A 273 27.66 20.85 -33.41
C HIS A 273 28.37 22.07 -32.81
N ILE A 274 29.46 21.89 -32.08
CA ILE A 274 30.23 23.01 -31.50
C ILE A 274 30.80 23.91 -32.60
N ASN A 275 31.33 23.34 -33.68
CA ASN A 275 31.83 24.13 -34.82
C ASN A 275 30.71 24.93 -35.48
N HIS A 276 29.52 24.33 -35.68
CA HIS A 276 28.36 25.05 -36.21
C HIS A 276 27.91 26.18 -35.27
N ILE A 277 27.90 25.94 -33.96
CA ILE A 277 27.59 26.94 -32.95
C ILE A 277 28.60 28.09 -33.03
N PHE A 278 29.89 27.82 -33.07
CA PHE A 278 30.93 28.84 -33.15
C PHE A 278 30.77 29.72 -34.39
N ASN A 279 30.48 29.11 -35.54
CA ASN A 279 30.22 29.83 -36.78
C ASN A 279 28.95 30.70 -36.68
N LYS A 280 27.86 30.17 -36.11
CA LYS A 280 26.58 30.91 -35.96
C LYS A 280 26.67 32.05 -34.95
N LEU A 281 27.48 31.89 -33.91
CA LEU A 281 27.70 32.90 -32.87
C LEU A 281 28.86 33.87 -33.18
N ALA A 282 29.60 33.64 -34.28
CA ALA A 282 30.81 34.38 -34.64
C ALA A 282 31.87 34.42 -33.53
N VAL A 283 32.07 33.29 -32.84
CA VAL A 283 33.08 33.13 -31.78
C VAL A 283 34.09 32.05 -32.15
N ASN A 284 35.30 32.12 -31.58
CA ASN A 284 36.39 31.21 -31.93
C ASN A 284 36.78 30.25 -30.80
N THR A 285 36.27 30.48 -29.59
CA THR A 285 36.66 29.70 -28.42
C THR A 285 35.46 29.25 -27.62
N ARG A 286 35.63 28.12 -26.93
CA ARG A 286 34.66 27.58 -25.98
C ARG A 286 34.31 28.60 -24.90
N ALA A 287 35.31 29.30 -24.36
CA ALA A 287 35.09 30.32 -23.33
C ALA A 287 34.21 31.48 -23.84
N GLN A 288 34.46 31.96 -25.07
CA GLN A 288 33.62 32.99 -25.69
C GLN A 288 32.18 32.50 -25.90
N ALA A 289 31.98 31.26 -26.35
CA ALA A 289 30.65 30.68 -26.48
C ALA A 289 29.93 30.55 -25.12
N SER A 290 30.64 30.17 -24.06
CA SER A 290 30.08 30.10 -22.70
C SER A 290 29.66 31.47 -22.17
N VAL A 291 30.48 32.50 -22.40
CA VAL A 291 30.16 33.88 -22.02
C VAL A 291 28.93 34.37 -22.79
N TRP A 292 28.89 34.13 -24.11
CA TRP A 292 27.75 34.50 -24.95
C TRP A 292 26.45 33.85 -24.46
N ALA A 293 26.48 32.54 -24.19
CA ALA A 293 25.33 31.80 -23.68
C ALA A 293 24.80 32.37 -22.36
N THR A 294 25.70 32.77 -21.46
CA THR A 294 25.34 33.38 -20.17
C THR A 294 24.72 34.77 -20.37
N GLN A 295 25.32 35.61 -21.22
CA GLN A 295 24.82 36.95 -21.51
C GLN A 295 23.44 36.93 -22.17
N HIS A 296 23.11 35.88 -22.89
CA HIS A 296 21.86 35.74 -23.65
C HIS A 296 20.89 34.73 -23.04
N HIS A 297 21.08 34.41 -21.75
CA HIS A 297 20.11 33.66 -20.93
C HIS A 297 19.88 32.20 -21.40
N PHE A 298 20.84 31.63 -22.11
CA PHE A 298 20.82 30.21 -22.46
C PHE A 298 21.16 29.33 -21.25
N VAL A 299 21.90 29.86 -20.27
CA VAL A 299 22.24 29.18 -19.00
C VAL A 299 21.64 29.88 -17.80
#